data_AF-A0AAU0SUY0-F1
#
_entry.id   AF-A0AAU0SUY0-F1
#
_cell.length_a   1.000
_cell.length_b   1.000
_cell.length_c   1.000
_cell.angle_alpha   90.00
_cell.angle_beta   90.00
_cell.angle_gamma   90.00
#
_symmetry.space_group_name_H-M   'P 1'
#
loop_
_entity.id
_entity.type
_entity.pdbx_description
1 polymer ?
#
loop_
_entity_poly.entity_id
_entity_poly.type
_entity_poly.pdbx_seq_one_letter_code
_entity_poly.pdbx_strand_id
1 'polypeptide(L)'
;MPLQARKTLKFKIARNDVPKPYTVKWKVLNIGQEAEKRDCVRGYITADQGHETIQESTSFKGDHLVECYILKDDVVVARSEIIVPISESI
;
A
#
# COMPACT_ATOMS: atom_id res chain seq x y z
N MET A 1 6.65 -16.07 2.26
CA MET A 1 7.56 -15.84 3.40
C MET A 1 7.39 -14.40 3.85
N PRO A 2 7.30 -14.12 5.16
CA PRO A 2 7.16 -12.75 5.67
C PRO A 2 8.40 -11.91 5.34
N LEU A 3 8.20 -10.60 5.12
CA LEU A 3 9.30 -9.63 5.00
C LEU A 3 9.75 -9.18 6.39
N GLN A 4 11.00 -8.74 6.51
CA GLN A 4 11.53 -8.24 7.78
C GLN A 4 11.06 -6.82 8.07
N ALA A 5 10.79 -6.54 9.34
CA ALA A 5 10.60 -5.19 9.84
C ALA A 5 11.87 -4.33 9.65
N ARG A 6 11.70 -3.01 9.81
CA ARG A 6 12.72 -1.95 9.66
C ARG A 6 13.29 -1.89 8.25
N LYS A 7 12.44 -2.11 7.25
CA LYS A 7 12.73 -1.95 5.83
C LYS A 7 11.79 -0.93 5.19
N THR A 8 12.24 -0.37 4.08
CA THR A 8 11.38 0.42 3.18
C THR A 8 10.96 -0.48 2.02
N LEU A 9 9.65 -0.65 1.86
CA LEU A 9 9.06 -1.37 0.75
C LEU A 9 8.66 -0.37 -0.34
N LYS A 10 8.89 -0.73 -1.60
CA LYS A 10 8.41 0.02 -2.75
C LYS A 10 7.40 -0.83 -3.52
N PHE A 11 6.18 -0.35 -3.62
CA PHE A 11 5.13 -0.94 -4.42
C PHE A 11 5.08 -0.21 -5.76
N LYS A 12 4.80 -0.96 -6.83
CA LYS A 12 4.66 -0.42 -8.19
C LYS A 12 3.57 -1.15 -8.93
N ILE A 13 2.90 -0.46 -9.84
CA ILE A 13 2.02 -1.10 -10.81
C ILE A 13 2.89 -1.90 -11.78
N ALA A 14 2.66 -3.22 -11.87
CA ALA A 14 3.40 -4.09 -12.78
C ALA A 14 2.86 -4.01 -14.22
N ARG A 15 1.54 -3.87 -14.36
CA ARG A 15 0.84 -3.73 -15.64
C ARG A 15 -0.45 -2.94 -15.41
N ASN A 16 -0.74 -2.02 -16.33
CA ASN A 16 -1.99 -1.27 -16.37
C ASN A 16 -2.35 -1.01 -17.84
N ASP A 17 -3.50 -1.52 -18.28
CA ASP A 17 -3.97 -1.37 -19.67
C ASP A 17 -4.98 -0.22 -19.81
N VAL A 18 -5.26 0.54 -18.75
CA VAL A 18 -6.18 1.69 -18.79
C VAL A 18 -5.55 2.82 -19.60
N PRO A 19 -6.20 3.33 -20.67
CA PRO A 19 -5.66 4.44 -21.44
C PRO A 19 -5.67 5.74 -20.64
N LYS A 20 -4.55 6.48 -20.67
CA LYS A 20 -4.43 7.83 -20.09
C LYS A 20 -5.45 8.80 -20.72
N PRO A 21 -5.85 9.87 -19.99
CA PRO A 21 -5.46 10.19 -18.62
C PRO A 21 -6.16 9.31 -17.58
N TYR A 22 -5.44 8.97 -16.51
CA TYR A 22 -5.97 8.35 -15.30
C TYR A 22 -5.18 8.87 -14.08
N THR A 23 -5.79 8.80 -12.91
CA THR A 23 -5.14 9.06 -11.62
C THR A 23 -4.89 7.75 -10.90
N VAL A 24 -3.74 7.62 -10.24
CA VAL A 24 -3.47 6.49 -9.36
C VAL A 24 -3.59 6.95 -7.91
N LYS A 25 -4.35 6.19 -7.12
CA LYS A 25 -4.45 6.37 -5.67
C LYS A 25 -4.05 5.09 -4.96
N TRP A 26 -3.47 5.25 -3.77
CA TRP A 26 -3.05 4.14 -2.92
C TRP A 26 -3.68 4.25 -1.56
N LYS A 27 -4.03 3.11 -0.97
CA LYS A 27 -4.42 3.00 0.43
C LYS A 27 -3.47 2.04 1.13
N VAL A 28 -2.85 2.51 2.20
CA VAL A 28 -1.98 1.68 3.04
C VAL A 28 -2.63 1.56 4.40
N LEU A 29 -2.93 0.32 4.76
CA LEU A 29 -3.56 -0.04 6.03
C LEU A 29 -2.61 -0.95 6.79
N ASN A 30 -2.11 -0.44 7.91
CA ASN A 30 -1.40 -1.24 8.91
C ASN A 30 -2.45 -1.86 9.83
N ILE A 31 -2.46 -3.20 9.93
CA ILE A 31 -3.38 -3.93 10.81
C ILE A 31 -2.63 -4.73 11.88
N GLY A 32 -3.32 -4.99 12.99
CA GLY A 32 -2.86 -5.88 14.04
C GLY A 32 -2.47 -5.17 15.34
N GLN A 33 -2.26 -5.99 16.38
CA GLN A 33 -2.11 -5.54 17.76
C GLN A 33 -0.97 -4.53 17.95
N GLU A 34 0.12 -4.64 17.19
CA GLU A 34 1.24 -3.69 17.28
C GLU A 34 0.91 -2.34 16.64
N ALA A 35 0.11 -2.30 15.57
CA ALA A 35 -0.38 -1.07 14.98
C ALA A 35 -1.30 -0.33 15.97
N GLU A 36 -2.17 -1.06 16.67
CA GLU A 36 -3.07 -0.52 17.70
C GLU A 36 -2.29 0.02 18.91
N LYS A 37 -1.38 -0.78 19.47
CA LYS A 37 -0.56 -0.36 20.64
C LYS A 37 0.27 0.89 20.38
N ARG A 38 0.70 1.10 19.13
CA ARG A 38 1.55 2.23 18.73
C ARG A 38 0.77 3.41 18.15
N ASP A 39 -0.56 3.35 18.15
CA ASP A 39 -1.44 4.34 17.51
C ASP A 39 -1.04 4.62 16.04
N CYS A 40 -0.71 3.54 15.32
CA CYS A 40 -0.18 3.55 13.96
C CYS A 40 -1.11 2.87 12.95
N VAL A 41 -2.38 2.65 13.32
CA VAL A 41 -3.42 2.20 12.38
C VAL A 41 -3.62 3.31 11.33
N ARG A 42 -3.57 2.93 10.05
CA ARG A 42 -3.72 3.85 8.90
C ARG A 42 -4.94 3.50 8.07
N GLY A 43 -5.00 3.94 6.82
CA GLY A 43 -6.14 3.73 5.92
C GLY A 43 -6.46 4.91 5.01
N TYR A 44 -5.69 5.99 5.08
CA TYR A 44 -5.83 7.13 4.18
C TYR A 44 -5.58 6.74 2.72
N ILE A 45 -6.34 7.35 1.83
CA ILE A 45 -6.18 7.22 0.38
C ILE A 45 -5.38 8.42 -0.12
N THR A 46 -4.22 8.19 -0.76
CA THR A 46 -3.34 9.24 -1.26
C THR A 46 -3.12 9.10 -2.76
N ALA A 47 -3.08 10.22 -3.48
CA ALA A 47 -2.69 10.24 -4.88
C ALA A 47 -1.16 10.16 -5.01
N ASP A 48 -0.65 9.34 -5.92
CA ASP A 48 0.79 9.17 -6.12
C ASP A 48 1.43 10.20 -7.05
N GLN A 49 0.67 11.21 -7.49
CA GLN A 49 1.12 12.25 -8.41
C GLN A 49 1.62 11.72 -9.77
N GLY A 50 1.13 10.56 -10.20
CA GLY A 50 1.47 9.96 -11.50
C GLY A 50 2.74 9.12 -11.48
N HIS A 51 3.31 8.83 -10.30
CA HIS A 51 4.50 8.00 -10.17
C HIS A 51 4.22 6.50 -10.34
N GLU A 52 2.96 6.06 -10.25
CA GLU A 52 2.55 4.64 -10.31
C GLU A 52 3.22 3.77 -9.25
N THR A 53 3.66 4.39 -8.16
CA THR A 53 4.40 3.77 -7.07
C THR A 53 4.07 4.41 -5.73
N ILE A 54 4.24 3.65 -4.66
CA ILE A 54 4.19 4.15 -3.28
C ILE A 54 5.29 3.48 -2.45
N GLN A 55 5.80 4.20 -1.45
CA GLN A 55 6.74 3.67 -0.47
C GLN A 55 6.05 3.52 0.89
N GLU A 56 6.30 2.40 1.57
CA GLU A 56 5.83 2.16 2.94
C GLU A 56 6.99 1.67 3.81
N SER A 57 6.99 2.13 5.06
CA SER A 57 7.96 1.71 6.09
C SER A 57 7.38 0.61 6.97
N THR A 58 8.19 -0.41 7.28
CA THR A 58 7.76 -1.60 8.03
C THR A 58 8.29 -1.57 9.47
N SER A 59 7.99 -0.54 10.25
CA SER A 59 8.64 -0.31 11.56
C SER A 59 8.28 -1.33 12.66
N PHE A 60 7.30 -2.21 12.43
CA PHE A 60 6.83 -3.25 13.36
C PHE A 60 6.36 -4.50 12.61
N LYS A 61 6.23 -5.61 13.35
CA LYS A 61 5.60 -6.84 12.86
C LYS A 61 4.09 -6.68 12.73
N GLY A 62 3.50 -7.37 11.76
CA GLY A 62 2.07 -7.31 11.48
C GLY A 62 1.81 -7.33 9.98
N ASP A 63 0.55 -7.42 9.61
CA ASP A 63 0.17 -7.40 8.21
C ASP A 63 0.01 -5.95 7.73
N HIS A 64 0.55 -5.69 6.55
CA HIS A 64 0.36 -4.43 5.84
C HIS A 64 -0.49 -4.73 4.60
N LEU A 65 -1.70 -4.17 4.55
CA LEU A 65 -2.55 -4.19 3.36
C LEU A 65 -2.25 -2.95 2.52
N VAL A 66 -1.88 -3.17 1.26
CA VAL A 66 -1.68 -2.11 0.27
C VAL A 66 -2.66 -2.30 -0.87
N GLU A 67 -3.49 -1.29 -1.10
CA GLU A 67 -4.46 -1.26 -2.18
C GLU A 67 -4.07 -0.16 -3.18
N CYS A 68 -4.23 -0.46 -4.46
CA CYS A 68 -3.99 0.44 -5.58
C CYS A 68 -5.30 0.64 -6.35
N TYR A 69 -5.61 1.88 -6.73
CA TYR A 69 -6.81 2.27 -7.46
C TYR A 69 -6.41 3.06 -8.70
N ILE A 70 -6.92 2.66 -9.87
CA ILE A 70 -6.85 3.45 -11.10
C ILE A 70 -8.19 4.17 -11.27
N LEU A 71 -8.15 5.49 -11.32
CA LEU A 71 -9.31 6.34 -11.51
C LEU A 71 -9.30 6.95 -12.91
N LYS A 72 -10.43 6.90 -13.62
CA LYS A 72 -10.66 7.58 -14.89
C LYS A 72 -11.94 8.38 -14.77
N ASP A 73 -11.88 9.67 -15.08
CA ASP A 73 -13.00 10.60 -14.90
C ASP A 73 -13.61 10.52 -13.48
N ASP A 74 -12.73 10.50 -12.47
CA ASP A 74 -13.04 10.35 -11.05
C ASP A 74 -13.75 9.04 -10.62
N VAL A 75 -13.88 8.08 -11.54
CA VAL A 75 -14.44 6.75 -11.27
C VAL A 75 -13.32 5.72 -11.14
N VAL A 76 -13.39 4.84 -10.14
CA VAL A 76 -12.46 3.71 -10.02
C VAL A 76 -12.76 2.70 -11.13
N VAL A 77 -11.83 2.53 -12.05
CA VAL A 77 -11.94 1.60 -13.19
C VAL A 77 -11.10 0.33 -13.02
N ALA A 78 -10.13 0.35 -12.11
CA ALA A 78 -9.37 -0.84 -11.72
C ALA A 78 -8.92 -0.74 -10.26
N ARG A 79 -8.78 -1.89 -9.60
CA ARG A 79 -8.28 -2.03 -8.24
C ARG A 79 -7.42 -3.28 -8.14
N SER A 80 -6.37 -3.22 -7.32
CA SER A 80 -5.60 -4.39 -6.90
C SER A 80 -5.17 -4.24 -5.45
N GLU A 81 -4.95 -5.36 -4.75
CA GLU A 81 -4.54 -5.37 -3.36
C GLU A 81 -3.49 -6.46 -3.09
N ILE A 82 -2.65 -6.22 -2.09
CA ILE A 82 -1.68 -7.19 -1.60
C ILE A 82 -1.56 -7.07 -0.09
N ILE A 83 -1.53 -8.23 0.58
CA ILE A 83 -1.18 -8.33 2.00
C ILE A 83 0.28 -8.71 2.08
N VAL A 84 1.05 -7.93 2.84
CA VAL A 84 2.47 -8.17 3.08
C VAL A 84 2.65 -8.48 4.56
N PRO A 85 2.88 -9.76 4.92
CA PRO A 85 3.19 -10.13 6.29
C PRO A 85 4.58 -9.63 6.67
N ILE A 86 4.68 -8.84 7.74
CA ILE A 86 5.95 -8.36 8.31
C ILE A 86 6.27 -9.12 9.59
N SER A 87 7.46 -9.70 9.66
CA SER A 87 8.01 -10.36 10.84
C SER A 87 9.17 -9.58 11.44
N GLU A 88 9.34 -9.67 12.75
CA GLU A 88 10.60 -9.31 13.42
C GLU A 88 11.48 -10.56 13.46
N SER A 89 12.78 -10.39 13.18
CA SER A 89 13.76 -11.43 13.48
C SER A 89 13.82 -11.60 14.99
N ILE A 90 13.69 -12.84 15.46
CA ILE A 90 14.03 -13.24 16.84
C ILE A 90 15.54 -13.08 17.02
#